data_AF-N9RDB0-F1
#
_entry.id   AF-N9RDB0-F1
#
_cell.length_a   1.000
_cell.length_b   1.000
_cell.length_c   1.000
_cell.angle_alpha   90.00
_cell.angle_beta   90.00
_cell.angle_gamma   90.00
#
_symmetry.space_group_name_H-M   'P 1'
#
loop_
_entity.id
_entity.type
_entity.pdbx_description
1 polymer ?
#
loop_
_entity_poly.entity_id
_entity_poly.type
_entity_poly.pdbx_seq_one_letter_code
_entity_poly.pdbx_strand_id
1 'polypeptide(L)'
;MMSFEDIISKYFESYDPIFESSIKRPGNHAGTILIDKKKLSNVEMDEIKNKIKSDGWVEMESSENYTLYCLGNYQLIGILYPNDLIERNKKGEEITYEDINSWNIGLYYNKNGVNSCER
;
A
#
# COMPACT_ATOMS: atom_id res chain seq x y z
N MET A 1 10.15 -2.71 12.46
CA MET A 1 8.76 -2.90 12.03
C MET A 1 7.98 -1.71 12.51
N MET A 2 7.22 -1.07 11.63
CA MET A 2 6.34 0.04 11.98
C MET A 2 4.93 -0.52 12.22
N SER A 3 4.19 -0.05 13.22
CA SER A 3 2.79 -0.49 13.37
C SER A 3 1.94 0.05 12.21
N PHE A 4 0.79 -0.55 11.94
CA PHE A 4 -0.10 -0.05 10.88
C PHE A 4 -0.69 1.31 11.26
N GLU A 5 -0.96 1.51 12.55
CA GLU A 5 -1.39 2.77 13.12
C GLU A 5 -0.33 3.87 12.92
N ASP A 6 0.95 3.56 13.13
CA ASP A 6 2.05 4.50 12.88
C ASP A 6 2.18 4.84 11.39
N ILE A 7 2.00 3.86 10.49
CA ILE A 7 2.01 4.09 9.04
C ILE A 7 0.87 5.05 8.65
N ILE A 8 -0.34 4.79 9.15
CA ILE A 8 -1.51 5.63 8.88
C ILE A 8 -1.28 7.04 9.39
N SER A 9 -0.88 7.20 10.66
CA SER A 9 -0.64 8.52 11.26
C SER A 9 0.47 9.28 10.51
N LYS A 10 1.58 8.61 10.20
CA LYS A 10 2.77 9.26 9.63
C LYS A 10 2.59 9.73 8.18
N TYR A 11 1.83 8.98 7.38
CA TYR A 11 1.76 9.20 5.93
C TYR A 11 0.37 9.63 5.43
N PHE A 12 -0.69 9.25 6.13
CA PHE A 12 -2.04 9.29 5.56
C PHE A 12 -3.09 10.03 6.41
N GLU A 13 -2.77 10.40 7.66
CA GLU A 13 -3.72 10.96 8.64
C GLU A 13 -4.51 12.17 8.13
N SER A 14 -3.84 13.07 7.41
CA SER A 14 -4.45 14.31 6.90
C SER A 14 -5.46 14.11 5.78
N TYR A 15 -5.63 12.88 5.29
CA TYR A 15 -6.47 12.57 4.13
C TYR A 15 -7.73 11.78 4.49
N ASP A 16 -8.10 11.76 5.77
CA ASP A 16 -9.24 11.00 6.31
C ASP A 16 -9.25 9.51 5.91
N PRO A 17 -8.20 8.76 6.25
CA PRO A 17 -8.06 7.36 5.83
C PRO A 17 -9.10 6.46 6.53
N ILE A 18 -9.66 5.52 5.77
CA ILE A 18 -10.45 4.40 6.30
C ILE A 18 -9.54 3.17 6.33
N PHE A 19 -9.38 2.54 7.49
CA PHE A 19 -8.56 1.33 7.62
C PHE A 19 -9.41 0.08 7.82
N GLU A 20 -9.20 -0.91 6.97
CA GLU A 20 -9.89 -2.20 6.98
C GLU A 20 -8.89 -3.32 7.27
N SER A 21 -8.96 -3.91 8.46
CA SER A 21 -8.12 -5.03 8.84
C SER A 21 -8.61 -6.33 8.18
N SER A 22 -7.73 -7.02 7.44
CA SER A 22 -8.04 -8.30 6.80
C SER A 22 -7.41 -9.50 7.50
N ILE A 23 -6.24 -9.35 8.13
CA ILE A 23 -5.60 -10.40 8.94
C ILE A 23 -5.09 -9.80 10.25
N LYS A 24 -5.52 -10.38 11.37
CA LYS A 24 -5.06 -9.99 12.72
C LYS A 24 -4.72 -11.22 13.56
N ARG A 25 -3.49 -11.74 13.40
CA ARG A 25 -2.97 -12.85 14.22
C ARG A 25 -1.47 -12.68 14.52
N PRO A 26 -0.95 -13.29 15.61
CA PRO A 26 0.45 -13.11 16.00
C PRO A 26 1.45 -13.40 14.87
N GLY A 27 2.22 -12.39 14.49
CA GLY A 27 3.26 -12.51 13.46
C GLY A 27 2.76 -12.47 12.02
N ASN A 28 1.49 -12.18 11.78
CA ASN A 28 0.94 -12.02 10.43
C ASN A 28 -0.24 -11.03 10.47
N HIS A 29 -0.03 -9.85 9.91
CA HIS A 29 -1.02 -8.77 9.88
C HIS A 29 -1.21 -8.27 8.46
N ALA A 30 -2.45 -7.98 8.12
CA ALA A 30 -2.80 -7.42 6.82
C ALA A 30 -3.98 -6.46 6.99
N GLY A 31 -4.00 -5.42 6.17
CA GLY A 31 -5.13 -4.52 6.07
C GLY A 31 -4.97 -3.57 4.91
N THR A 32 -6.03 -2.83 4.63
CA THR A 32 -6.09 -1.89 3.51
C THR A 32 -6.46 -0.51 4.05
N ILE A 33 -5.76 0.52 3.60
CA ILE A 33 -6.16 1.90 3.79
C ILE A 33 -6.85 2.35 2.50
N LEU A 34 -8.05 2.91 2.66
CA LEU A 34 -8.82 3.55 1.59
C LEU A 34 -8.83 5.06 1.81
N ILE A 35 -8.51 5.82 0.76
CA ILE A 35 -8.51 7.28 0.77
C ILE A 35 -9.19 7.77 -0.51
N ASP A 36 -10.28 8.54 -0.38
CA ASP A 36 -10.96 9.13 -1.55
C ASP A 36 -9.97 9.95 -2.38
N LYS A 37 -9.91 9.71 -3.69
CA LYS A 37 -9.03 10.40 -4.63
C LYS A 37 -9.26 11.92 -4.68
N LYS A 38 -10.43 12.39 -4.24
CA LYS A 38 -10.73 13.83 -4.10
C LYS A 38 -10.00 14.46 -2.92
N LYS A 39 -9.59 13.66 -1.92
CA LYS A 39 -8.88 14.13 -0.73
C LYS A 39 -7.37 14.05 -0.90
N LEU A 40 -6.89 13.10 -1.71
CA LEU A 40 -5.47 12.89 -1.95
C LEU A 40 -5.16 12.89 -3.44
N SER A 41 -4.49 13.94 -3.91
CA SER A 41 -4.08 14.06 -5.31
C SER A 41 -2.89 13.16 -5.66
N ASN A 42 -2.64 12.95 -6.95
CA ASN A 42 -1.43 12.25 -7.41
C ASN A 42 -0.13 12.95 -6.97
N VAL A 43 -0.12 14.28 -6.97
CA VAL A 43 1.07 15.07 -6.58
C VAL A 43 1.39 14.85 -5.10
N GLU A 44 0.39 14.95 -4.23
CA GLU A 44 0.56 14.68 -2.79
C GLU A 44 0.93 13.22 -2.53
N MET A 45 0.37 12.29 -3.31
CA MET A 45 0.77 10.89 -3.22
C MET A 45 2.25 10.69 -3.60
N ASP A 46 2.76 11.40 -4.60
CA ASP A 46 4.17 11.32 -4.97
C ASP A 46 5.08 11.91 -3.89
N GLU A 47 4.63 12.95 -3.19
CA GLU A 47 5.32 13.45 -1.99
C GLU A 47 5.34 12.42 -0.86
N ILE A 48 4.23 11.72 -0.61
CA ILE A 48 4.15 10.62 0.36
C ILE A 48 5.10 9.48 -0.03
N LYS A 49 5.12 9.06 -1.29
CA LYS A 49 6.04 8.04 -1.81
C LYS A 49 7.50 8.43 -1.57
N ASN A 50 7.85 9.69 -1.82
CA ASN A 50 9.19 10.21 -1.54
C ASN A 50 9.53 10.17 -0.04
N LYS A 51 8.58 10.52 0.82
CA LYS A 51 8.72 10.43 2.27
C LYS A 51 8.94 8.98 2.72
N ILE A 52 8.12 8.04 2.23
CA ILE A 52 8.26 6.59 2.47
C ILE A 52 9.68 6.11 2.11
N LYS A 53 10.19 6.48 0.93
CA LYS A 53 11.58 6.16 0.52
C LYS A 53 12.61 6.76 1.47
N SER A 54 12.46 8.03 1.83
CA SER A 54 13.38 8.71 2.75
C SER A 54 13.41 8.10 4.15
N ASP A 55 12.30 7.47 4.57
CA ASP A 55 12.15 6.76 5.83
C ASP A 55 12.73 5.33 5.80
N GLY A 56 13.44 4.95 4.74
CA GLY A 56 14.19 3.70 4.64
C GLY A 56 13.41 2.55 4.00
N TRP A 57 12.22 2.81 3.46
CA TRP A 57 11.51 1.81 2.66
C TRP A 57 12.14 1.70 1.27
N VAL A 58 12.25 0.48 0.77
CA VAL A 58 12.83 0.17 -0.53
C VAL A 58 11.69 -0.06 -1.53
N GLU A 59 11.70 0.66 -2.64
CA GLU A 59 10.82 0.37 -3.78
C GLU A 59 11.25 -0.95 -4.44
N MET A 60 10.32 -1.91 -4.51
CA MET A 60 10.54 -3.24 -5.09
C MET A 60 9.87 -3.38 -6.46
N GLU A 61 8.74 -2.71 -6.67
CA GLU A 61 8.03 -2.67 -7.93
C GLU A 61 7.42 -1.29 -8.15
N SER A 62 7.41 -0.84 -9.40
CA SER A 62 6.73 0.38 -9.82
C SER A 62 6.14 0.20 -11.22
N SER A 63 4.90 0.65 -11.39
CA SER A 63 4.18 0.77 -12.65
C SER A 63 3.41 2.10 -12.66
N GLU A 64 2.65 2.36 -13.73
CA GLU A 64 1.86 3.58 -13.88
C GLU A 64 0.88 3.80 -12.72
N ASN A 65 0.23 2.75 -12.24
CA ASN A 65 -0.83 2.84 -11.23
C ASN A 65 -0.53 2.08 -9.95
N TYR A 66 0.63 1.42 -9.83
CA TYR A 66 0.98 0.61 -8.68
C TYR A 66 2.43 0.85 -8.24
N THR A 67 2.67 0.86 -6.94
CA THR A 67 4.02 0.84 -6.39
C THR A 67 4.07 -0.02 -5.14
N LEU A 68 5.11 -0.84 -5.02
CA LEU A 68 5.36 -1.70 -3.87
C LEU A 68 6.62 -1.27 -3.15
N TYR A 69 6.51 -1.06 -1.85
CA TYR A 69 7.61 -0.74 -0.94
C TYR A 69 7.78 -1.82 0.11
N CYS A 70 9.02 -2.10 0.49
CA CYS A 70 9.35 -3.05 1.56
C CYS A 70 10.23 -2.40 2.63
N LEU A 71 9.96 -2.72 3.91
CA LEU A 71 10.80 -2.38 5.05
C LEU A 71 11.49 -3.65 5.56
N GLY A 72 12.73 -3.85 5.09
CA GLY A 72 13.40 -5.14 5.21
C GLY A 72 12.60 -6.25 4.54
N ASN A 73 12.71 -7.48 5.05
CA ASN A 73 12.11 -8.66 4.41
C ASN A 73 10.69 -8.97 4.93
N TYR A 74 10.16 -8.17 5.86
CA TYR A 74 9.02 -8.59 6.70
C TYR A 74 7.74 -7.79 6.49
N GLN A 75 7.84 -6.59 5.90
CA GLN A 75 6.74 -5.64 5.87
C GLN A 75 6.69 -4.94 4.52
N LEU A 76 5.49 -4.77 3.96
CA LEU A 76 5.29 -4.03 2.73
C LEU A 76 4.16 -2.99 2.81
N ILE A 77 4.25 -2.02 1.91
CA ILE A 77 3.20 -1.06 1.55
C ILE A 77 3.01 -1.19 0.03
N GLY A 78 1.84 -1.66 -0.41
CA GLY A 78 1.42 -1.59 -1.80
C GLY A 78 0.50 -0.39 -1.98
N ILE A 79 0.81 0.51 -2.92
CA ILE A 79 0.00 1.69 -3.23
C ILE A 79 -0.57 1.50 -4.62
N LEU A 80 -1.90 1.48 -4.72
CA LEU A 80 -2.61 1.30 -5.98
C LEU A 80 -3.55 2.48 -6.24
N TYR A 81 -3.52 2.97 -7.48
CA TYR A 81 -4.50 3.88 -8.06
C TYR A 81 -5.36 3.13 -9.09
N PRO A 82 -6.46 2.48 -8.68
CA PRO A 82 -7.28 1.70 -9.62
C PRO A 82 -7.90 2.63 -10.67
N ASN A 83 -7.71 2.34 -11.96
CA ASN A 83 -8.27 3.13 -13.06
C ASN A 83 -9.58 2.56 -13.59
N ASP A 84 -9.78 1.25 -13.44
CA ASP A 84 -10.96 0.53 -13.88
C ASP A 84 -11.36 -0.51 -12.83
N LEU A 85 -12.62 -0.98 -12.87
CA LEU A 85 -13.13 -2.03 -11.99
C LEU A 85 -12.49 -3.39 -12.31
N ILE A 86 -11.97 -3.55 -13.53
CA ILE A 86 -11.28 -4.77 -13.97
C ILE A 86 -9.97 -4.35 -14.63
N GLU A 87 -8.85 -4.77 -14.07
CA GLU A 87 -7.53 -4.58 -14.65
C GLU A 87 -6.87 -5.93 -14.93
N ARG A 88 -5.85 -5.95 -15.80
CA ARG A 88 -5.01 -7.13 -16.00
C ARG A 88 -3.62 -6.86 -15.44
N ASN A 89 -3.11 -7.78 -14.62
CA ASN A 89 -1.74 -7.69 -14.15
C ASN A 89 -0.73 -8.03 -15.27
N LYS A 90 0.56 -7.92 -14.97
CA LYS A 90 1.65 -8.22 -15.93
C LYS A 90 1.63 -9.66 -16.48
N LYS A 91 0.93 -10.60 -15.82
CA LYS A 91 0.75 -11.99 -16.27
C LYS A 91 -0.54 -12.19 -17.08
N GLY A 92 -1.34 -11.13 -17.27
CA GLY A 92 -2.62 -11.17 -17.97
C GLY A 92 -3.80 -11.61 -17.11
N GLU A 93 -3.58 -11.84 -15.81
CA GLU A 93 -4.63 -12.26 -14.86
C GLU A 93 -5.52 -11.07 -14.54
N GLU A 94 -6.83 -11.29 -14.51
CA GLU A 94 -7.81 -10.26 -14.16
C GLU A 94 -7.80 -10.00 -12.65
N ILE A 95 -7.77 -8.72 -12.29
CA ILE A 95 -7.90 -8.21 -10.94
C ILE A 95 -9.16 -7.34 -10.93
N THR A 96 -10.12 -7.71 -10.09
CA THR A 96 -11.35 -6.94 -9.89
C THR A 96 -11.20 -6.02 -8.69
N TYR A 97 -11.57 -4.76 -8.86
CA TYR A 97 -11.64 -3.77 -7.78
C TYR A 97 -13.11 -3.42 -7.52
N GLU A 98 -13.47 -3.32 -6.24
CA GLU A 98 -14.81 -2.91 -5.82
C GLU A 98 -14.95 -1.38 -5.75
N ASP A 99 -13.83 -0.67 -5.59
CA ASP A 99 -13.77 0.79 -5.49
C ASP A 99 -12.64 1.36 -6.37
N ILE A 100 -13.02 2.17 -7.34
CA ILE A 100 -12.10 2.91 -8.22
C ILE A 100 -11.98 4.39 -7.84
N ASN A 101 -12.76 4.87 -6.87
CA ASN A 101 -12.77 6.26 -6.43
C ASN A 101 -11.79 6.53 -5.30
N SER A 102 -11.21 5.48 -4.72
CA SER A 102 -10.21 5.58 -3.66
C SER A 102 -8.83 5.12 -4.12
N TRP A 103 -7.80 5.68 -3.50
CA TRP A 103 -6.52 5.01 -3.38
C TRP A 103 -6.69 3.75 -2.54
N ASN A 104 -6.09 2.66 -2.99
CA ASN A 104 -6.06 1.40 -2.26
C ASN A 104 -4.63 1.13 -1.79
N ILE A 105 -4.39 1.19 -0.49
CA ILE A 105 -3.06 1.07 0.09
C ILE A 105 -3.02 -0.17 0.97
N GLY A 106 -2.46 -1.25 0.44
CA GLY A 106 -2.30 -2.52 1.15
C GLY A 106 -1.12 -2.50 2.10
N LEU A 107 -1.37 -2.83 3.37
CA LEU A 107 -0.36 -3.06 4.39
C LEU A 107 -0.25 -4.55 4.68
N TYR A 108 0.97 -5.07 4.72
CA TYR A 108 1.20 -6.46 5.07
C TYR A 108 2.46 -6.60 5.91
N TYR A 109 2.39 -7.43 6.95
CA TYR A 109 3.51 -7.83 7.77
C TYR A 109 3.47 -9.33 8.01
N ASN A 110 4.63 -9.98 7.89
CA ASN A 110 4.82 -11.37 8.26
C ASN A 110 6.19 -11.55 8.92
N LYS A 111 6.19 -12.08 10.15
CA LYS A 111 7.42 -12.32 10.92
C LYS A 111 8.37 -13.32 10.25
N ASN A 112 7.85 -14.19 9.38
CA ASN A 112 8.62 -15.20 8.66
C ASN A 112 9.18 -14.68 7.32
N GLY A 113 8.86 -13.44 6.96
CA GLY A 113 9.23 -12.84 5.68
C GLY A 113 8.07 -12.75 4.70
N VAL A 114 8.25 -11.91 3.70
CA VAL A 114 7.31 -11.65 2.62
C VAL A 114 8.05 -11.84 1.31
N ASN A 115 7.62 -12.80 0.49
CA ASN A 115 8.33 -13.18 -0.73
C ASN A 115 8.57 -12.01 -1.70
N SER A 116 7.64 -11.05 -1.79
CA SER A 116 7.81 -9.86 -2.63
C SER A 116 8.84 -8.85 -2.09
N CYS A 117 9.31 -9.04 -0.86
CA CYS A 117 10.38 -8.27 -0.23
C CYS A 117 11.72 -9.03 -0.20
N GLU A 118 11.77 -10.26 -0.72
CA GLU A 118 13.01 -10.98 -0.91
C GLU A 118 13.76 -10.37 -2.11
N ARG A 119 15.04 -10.04 -1.92
CA ARG A 119 15.94 -9.53 -2.96
C ARG A 119 16.77 -10.64 -3.56
#